data_AF-A0A7C6LCV3-F1
#
_entry.id   AF-A0A7C6LCV3-F1
#
_cell.length_a   1.000
_cell.length_b   1.000
_cell.length_c   1.000
_cell.angle_alpha   90.00
_cell.angle_beta   90.00
_cell.angle_gamma   90.00
#
_symmetry.space_group_name_H-M   'P 1'
#
loop_
_entity.id
_entity.type
_entity.pdbx_description
1 polymer ?
#
loop_
_entity_poly.entity_id
_entity_poly.type
_entity_poly.pdbx_seq_one_letter_code
_entity_poly.pdbx_strand_id
1 'polypeptide(L)'
;MNIGNKPEIIFSTTDPLGRTVQLKATTWYNHITGGHHKRIELVGQENTVKEVIEDPAFILPNNPEDVSDTRQKYVDLVTLPHLKRLTYLVVVVDYNTTDGSGDVVTVIPKKKIQESVEGGIIYVRAKIGKSGRDRV
;
A
#
# COMPACT_ATOMS: atom_id res chain seq x y z
N MET A 1 14.07 34.53 -5.13
CA MET A 1 12.99 33.73 -5.75
C MET A 1 12.96 32.38 -5.05
N ASN A 2 11.93 32.12 -4.24
CA ASN A 2 11.73 30.81 -3.63
C ASN A 2 11.15 29.88 -4.70
N ILE A 3 11.98 29.04 -5.29
CA ILE A 3 11.53 27.93 -6.10
C ILE A 3 10.98 26.92 -5.10
N GLY A 4 9.65 26.90 -4.93
CA GLY A 4 8.98 25.96 -4.04
C GLY A 4 9.43 24.55 -4.39
N ASN A 5 10.22 23.93 -3.49
CA ASN A 5 10.79 22.61 -3.69
C ASN A 5 9.62 21.62 -3.73
N LYS A 6 9.12 21.29 -4.93
CA LYS A 6 8.14 20.22 -5.08
C LYS A 6 8.79 18.95 -4.54
N PRO A 7 8.11 18.20 -3.67
CA PRO A 7 8.66 16.96 -3.17
C PRO A 7 8.95 16.04 -4.36
N GLU A 8 10.16 15.50 -4.42
CA GLU A 8 10.54 14.51 -5.42
C GLU A 8 9.65 13.27 -5.25
N ILE A 9 8.96 12.89 -6.32
CA ILE A 9 8.03 11.74 -6.34
C ILE A 9 8.77 10.56 -6.94
N ILE A 10 8.81 9.43 -6.23
CA ILE A 10 9.37 8.17 -6.74
C ILE A 10 8.42 7.56 -7.76
N PHE A 11 7.14 7.48 -7.41
CA PHE A 11 6.09 7.06 -8.33
C PHE A 11 4.75 7.69 -7.98
N SER A 12 3.88 7.75 -8.98
CA SER A 12 2.44 7.96 -8.83
C SER A 12 1.72 6.85 -9.59
N THR A 13 0.65 6.31 -9.01
CA THR A 13 -0.16 5.24 -9.60
C THR A 13 -1.64 5.37 -9.22
N THR A 14 -2.48 4.48 -9.73
CA THR A 14 -3.92 4.43 -9.48
C THR A 14 -4.31 3.11 -8.83
N ASP A 15 -5.16 3.17 -7.82
CA ASP A 15 -5.67 1.96 -7.15
C ASP A 15 -6.91 1.36 -7.85
N PRO A 16 -7.42 0.19 -7.42
CA PRO A 16 -8.60 -0.43 -8.02
C PRO A 16 -9.90 0.39 -7.93
N LEU A 17 -9.91 1.44 -7.11
CA LEU A 17 -11.05 2.36 -6.97
C LEU A 17 -10.88 3.62 -7.84
N GLY A 18 -9.84 3.68 -8.67
CA GLY A 18 -9.56 4.83 -9.53
C GLY A 18 -8.90 6.01 -8.82
N ARG A 19 -8.37 5.83 -7.61
CA ARG A 19 -7.77 6.91 -6.81
C ARG A 19 -6.27 7.02 -7.06
N THR A 20 -5.76 8.24 -7.20
CA THR A 20 -4.33 8.50 -7.35
C THR A 20 -3.61 8.33 -6.03
N VAL A 21 -2.54 7.52 -6.02
CA VAL A 21 -1.67 7.29 -4.86
C VAL A 21 -0.22 7.54 -5.27
N GLN A 22 0.54 8.26 -4.45
CA GLN A 22 1.93 8.60 -4.72
C GLN A 22 2.87 8.24 -3.57
N LEU A 23 4.13 7.99 -3.91
CA LEU A 23 5.21 7.82 -2.95
C LEU A 23 6.22 8.96 -3.14
N LYS A 24 6.40 9.76 -2.08
CA LYS A 24 7.42 10.82 -2.03
C LYS A 24 8.78 10.22 -1.64
N ALA A 25 9.84 10.68 -2.27
CA ALA A 25 11.21 10.28 -1.99
C ALA A 25 11.60 10.53 -0.53
N THR A 26 11.16 11.66 0.04
CA THR A 26 11.39 11.99 1.44
C THR A 26 10.74 10.98 2.38
N THR A 27 9.49 10.57 2.12
CA THR A 27 8.82 9.54 2.91
C THR A 27 9.54 8.20 2.80
N TRP A 28 9.95 7.82 1.59
CA TRP A 28 10.65 6.57 1.36
C TRP A 28 12.00 6.50 2.07
N TYR A 29 12.87 7.49 1.86
CA TYR A 29 14.23 7.45 2.36
C TYR A 29 14.36 7.83 3.83
N ASN A 30 13.46 8.66 4.38
CA ASN A 30 13.58 9.14 5.76
C ASN A 30 12.68 8.42 6.76
N HIS A 31 11.60 7.80 6.31
CA HIS A 31 10.60 7.17 7.20
C HIS A 31 10.39 5.67 6.95
N ILE A 32 10.40 5.23 5.68
CA ILE A 32 10.13 3.82 5.35
C ILE A 32 11.42 2.98 5.39
N THR A 33 12.42 3.35 4.58
CA THR A 33 13.70 2.61 4.48
C THR A 33 14.76 3.17 5.42
N GLY A 34 14.77 4.49 5.62
CA GLY A 34 15.52 5.17 6.68
C GLY A 34 14.66 5.54 7.88
N GLY A 35 15.32 5.90 8.98
CA GLY A 35 14.70 6.15 10.28
C GLY A 35 15.49 5.48 11.42
N HIS A 36 14.85 5.30 12.58
CA HIS A 36 15.48 4.68 13.77
C HIS A 36 15.94 3.23 13.53
N HIS A 37 15.30 2.52 12.59
CA HIS A 37 15.69 1.19 12.15
C HIS A 37 15.74 1.15 10.62
N LYS A 38 16.89 0.78 10.05
CA LYS A 38 17.03 0.58 8.61
C LYS A 38 16.26 -0.66 8.18
N ARG A 39 15.26 -0.50 7.31
CA ARG A 39 14.48 -1.62 6.73
C ARG A 39 15.11 -2.07 5.43
N ILE A 40 16.25 -2.77 5.54
CA ILE A 40 17.06 -3.19 4.39
C ILE A 40 16.27 -4.05 3.40
N GLU A 41 15.27 -4.79 3.88
CA GLU A 41 14.42 -5.66 3.08
C GLU A 41 13.50 -4.92 2.12
N LEU A 42 13.30 -3.62 2.32
CA LEU A 42 12.47 -2.76 1.47
C LEU A 42 13.30 -1.93 0.48
N VAL A 43 14.63 -1.85 0.62
CA VAL A 43 15.47 -1.07 -0.29
C VAL A 43 15.39 -1.64 -1.71
N GLY A 44 15.09 -0.78 -2.68
CA GLY A 44 14.90 -1.20 -4.08
C GLY A 44 13.58 -1.92 -4.35
N GLN A 45 12.60 -1.85 -3.43
CA GLN A 45 11.29 -2.49 -3.54
C GLN A 45 10.16 -1.49 -3.82
N GLU A 46 10.48 -0.31 -4.36
CA GLU A 46 9.52 0.75 -4.71
C GLU A 46 8.46 0.22 -5.69
N ASN A 47 8.88 -0.57 -6.69
CA ASN A 47 7.97 -1.19 -7.65
C ASN A 47 7.05 -2.23 -6.98
N THR A 48 7.55 -3.04 -6.05
CA THR A 48 6.72 -3.99 -5.29
C THR A 48 5.63 -3.25 -4.50
N VAL A 49 5.97 -2.10 -3.91
CA VAL A 49 4.98 -1.25 -3.21
C VAL A 49 3.94 -0.70 -4.19
N LYS A 50 4.37 -0.24 -5.37
CA LYS A 50 3.49 0.25 -6.42
C LYS A 50 2.51 -0.84 -6.90
N GLU A 51 3.00 -2.06 -7.15
CA GLU A 51 2.18 -3.21 -7.56
C GLU A 51 1.11 -3.55 -6.51
N VAL A 52 1.46 -3.50 -5.21
CA VAL A 52 0.49 -3.72 -4.11
C VAL A 52 -0.59 -2.64 -4.06
N ILE A 53 -0.30 -1.42 -4.50
CA ILE A 53 -1.29 -0.34 -4.57
C ILE A 53 -2.22 -0.53 -5.78
N GLU A 54 -1.66 -0.94 -6.92
CA GLU A 54 -2.38 -1.12 -8.19
C GLU A 54 -3.34 -2.31 -8.15
N ASP A 55 -2.93 -3.43 -7.55
CA ASP A 55 -3.74 -4.63 -7.39
C ASP A 55 -3.54 -5.24 -6.00
N PRO A 56 -4.05 -4.65 -4.90
CA PRO A 56 -4.01 -5.25 -3.57
C PRO A 56 -4.89 -6.49 -3.50
N ALA A 57 -4.64 -7.39 -2.53
CA ALA A 57 -5.61 -8.43 -2.20
C ALA A 57 -6.80 -7.83 -1.43
N PHE A 58 -6.50 -6.89 -0.53
CA PHE A 58 -7.48 -6.19 0.29
C PHE A 58 -7.12 -4.71 0.46
N ILE A 59 -8.15 -3.85 0.55
CA ILE A 59 -8.04 -2.51 1.13
C ILE A 59 -8.90 -2.49 2.40
N LEU A 60 -8.31 -2.05 3.51
CA LEU A 60 -8.92 -2.04 4.85
C LEU A 60 -8.78 -0.64 5.48
N PRO A 61 -9.69 -0.23 6.37
CA PRO A 61 -9.46 0.94 7.23
C PRO A 61 -8.21 0.72 8.08
N ASN A 62 -7.44 1.79 8.32
CA ASN A 62 -6.25 1.68 9.18
C ASN A 62 -6.64 1.55 10.66
N ASN A 63 -7.50 2.44 11.14
CA ASN A 63 -8.11 2.41 12.47
C ASN A 63 -9.65 2.47 12.35
N PRO A 64 -10.38 1.34 12.46
CA PRO A 64 -11.82 1.32 12.28
C PRO A 64 -12.62 2.01 13.40
N GLU A 65 -11.99 2.27 14.55
CA GLU A 65 -12.62 2.96 15.69
C GLU A 65 -12.53 4.49 15.58
N ASP A 66 -11.64 5.01 14.72
CA ASP A 66 -11.42 6.44 14.52
C ASP A 66 -11.97 6.89 13.17
N VAL A 67 -13.15 7.50 13.19
CA VAL A 67 -13.82 8.03 11.99
C VAL A 67 -13.06 9.18 11.30
N SER A 68 -12.08 9.78 11.99
CA SER A 68 -11.22 10.82 11.43
C SER A 68 -9.96 10.27 10.78
N ASP A 69 -9.68 8.97 10.95
CA ASP A 69 -8.54 8.32 10.31
C ASP A 69 -8.80 8.15 8.80
N THR A 70 -8.12 8.99 8.02
CA THR A 70 -8.14 8.97 6.57
C THR A 70 -7.30 7.86 5.97
N ARG A 71 -6.59 7.09 6.79
CA ARG A 71 -5.63 6.09 6.32
C ARG A 71 -6.28 4.77 5.98
N GLN A 72 -5.73 4.15 4.96
CA GLN A 72 -6.14 2.83 4.49
C GLN A 72 -4.93 1.93 4.31
N LYS A 73 -5.13 0.64 4.59
CA LYS A 73 -4.12 -0.40 4.45
C LYS A 73 -4.39 -1.19 3.18
N TYR A 74 -3.38 -1.23 2.32
CA TYR A 74 -3.29 -2.08 1.14
C TYR A 74 -2.48 -3.30 1.53
N VAL A 75 -3.06 -4.48 1.32
CA VAL A 75 -2.47 -5.73 1.79
C VAL A 75 -2.37 -6.71 0.63
N ASP A 76 -1.19 -7.29 0.45
CA ASP A 76 -0.98 -8.41 -0.46
C ASP A 76 0.16 -9.34 0.00
N LEU A 77 0.23 -10.53 -0.58
CA LEU A 77 1.30 -11.49 -0.40
C LEU A 77 2.34 -11.34 -1.51
N VAL A 78 3.54 -10.91 -1.15
CA VAL A 78 4.64 -10.65 -2.09
C VAL A 78 5.88 -11.49 -1.75
N THR A 79 6.85 -11.49 -2.65
CA THR A 79 8.21 -11.98 -2.37
C THR A 79 9.17 -10.79 -2.28
N LEU A 80 9.83 -10.64 -1.14
CA LEU A 80 10.94 -9.69 -1.01
C LEU A 80 12.27 -10.45 -1.18
N PRO A 81 13.14 -10.07 -2.15
CA PRO A 81 14.36 -10.81 -2.47
C PRO A 81 15.27 -11.06 -1.25
N HIS A 82 15.39 -10.07 -0.36
CA HIS A 82 16.20 -10.18 0.86
C HIS A 82 15.66 -11.19 1.88
N LEU A 83 14.35 -11.44 1.90
CA LEU A 83 13.72 -12.34 2.88
C LEU A 83 13.60 -13.78 2.37
N LYS A 84 13.69 -14.01 1.06
CA LYS A 84 13.59 -15.34 0.41
C LYS A 84 12.36 -16.15 0.84
N ARG A 85 11.25 -15.46 1.12
CA ARG A 85 9.96 -16.07 1.53
C ARG A 85 8.79 -15.20 1.12
N LEU A 86 7.62 -15.82 1.05
CA LEU A 86 6.34 -15.12 0.98
C LEU A 86 6.17 -14.23 2.21
N THR A 87 5.79 -12.99 1.99
CA THR A 87 5.69 -11.94 3.01
C THR A 87 4.43 -11.13 2.76
N TYR A 88 3.64 -10.89 3.80
CA TYR A 88 2.52 -9.97 3.70
C TYR A 88 3.07 -8.55 3.70
N LEU A 89 2.82 -7.79 2.64
CA LEU A 89 3.17 -6.38 2.59
C LEU A 89 1.93 -5.57 2.95
N VAL A 90 2.04 -4.76 3.99
CA VAL A 90 1.03 -3.77 4.36
C VAL A 90 1.54 -2.40 3.98
N VAL A 91 0.89 -1.76 3.01
CA VAL A 91 1.17 -0.39 2.57
C VAL A 91 0.07 0.51 3.13
N VAL A 92 0.43 1.50 3.94
CA VAL A 92 -0.52 2.46 4.51
C VAL A 92 -0.50 3.73 3.67
N VAL A 93 -1.67 4.12 3.19
CA VAL A 93 -1.90 5.32 2.40
C VAL A 93 -2.76 6.28 3.21
N ASP A 94 -2.33 7.53 3.32
CA ASP A 94 -3.07 8.63 3.95
C ASP A 94 -3.75 9.47 2.88
N TYR A 95 -5.08 9.59 2.95
CA TYR A 95 -5.86 10.29 1.93
C TYR A 95 -6.16 11.73 2.30
N ASN A 96 -5.87 12.64 1.37
CA ASN A 96 -6.30 14.02 1.47
C ASN A 96 -7.80 14.12 1.20
N THR A 97 -8.56 14.63 2.17
CA THR A 97 -10.01 14.78 2.08
C THR A 97 -10.47 15.86 1.08
N THR A 98 -9.57 16.73 0.64
CA THR A 98 -9.89 17.83 -0.27
C THR A 98 -9.88 17.39 -1.73
N ASP A 99 -8.87 16.63 -2.16
CA ASP A 99 -8.67 16.24 -3.56
C ASP A 99 -8.71 14.71 -3.80
N GLY A 100 -8.84 13.92 -2.75
CA GLY A 100 -8.90 12.45 -2.82
C GLY A 100 -7.58 11.78 -3.19
N SER A 101 -6.46 12.53 -3.22
CA SER A 101 -5.13 11.97 -3.46
C SER A 101 -4.60 11.24 -2.22
N GLY A 102 -3.90 10.14 -2.44
CA GLY A 102 -3.28 9.33 -1.39
C GLY A 102 -1.76 9.48 -1.35
N ASP A 103 -1.20 9.65 -0.16
CA ASP A 103 0.24 9.59 0.08
C ASP A 103 0.60 8.28 0.79
N VAL A 104 1.55 7.51 0.24
CA VAL A 104 2.12 6.37 0.98
C VAL A 104 2.89 6.91 2.18
N VAL A 105 2.45 6.54 3.38
CA VAL A 105 3.06 7.01 4.64
C VAL A 105 3.79 5.91 5.39
N THR A 106 3.51 4.63 5.12
CA THR A 106 4.17 3.52 5.83
C THR A 106 4.16 2.25 4.99
N VAL A 107 5.22 1.44 5.06
CA VAL A 107 5.28 0.10 4.46
C VAL A 107 5.83 -0.89 5.49
N ILE A 108 5.09 -1.97 5.74
CA ILE A 108 5.42 -2.95 6.78
C ILE A 108 5.39 -4.37 6.18
N PRO A 109 6.53 -5.04 6.07
CA PRO A 109 6.57 -6.48 5.82
C PRO A 109 6.18 -7.25 7.10
N LYS A 110 5.20 -8.15 7.00
CA LYS A 110 4.71 -8.99 8.10
C LYS A 110 4.86 -10.48 7.77
N LYS A 111 5.18 -11.28 8.80
CA LYS A 111 5.25 -12.75 8.70
C LYS A 111 3.90 -13.45 8.83
N LYS A 112 2.92 -12.79 9.47
CA LYS A 112 1.59 -13.33 9.75
C LYS A 112 0.56 -12.26 9.40
N ILE A 113 -0.58 -12.67 8.86
CA ILE A 113 -1.73 -11.80 8.69
C ILE A 113 -2.46 -11.70 10.04
N GLN A 114 -2.70 -10.48 10.50
CA GLN A 114 -3.45 -10.16 11.73
C GLN A 114 -4.33 -8.94 11.52
N GLU A 115 -4.64 -8.61 10.26
CA GLU A 115 -5.49 -7.46 9.98
C GLU A 115 -6.94 -7.78 10.38
N SER A 116 -7.55 -6.86 11.12
CA SER A 116 -8.96 -6.95 11.46
C SER A 116 -9.81 -6.61 10.23
N VAL A 117 -10.95 -7.28 10.10
CA VAL A 117 -12.03 -6.92 9.16
C VAL A 117 -13.10 -6.07 9.85
N GLU A 118 -12.89 -5.73 11.12
CA GLU A 118 -13.71 -4.79 11.88
C GLU A 118 -13.63 -3.40 11.23
N GLY A 119 -14.78 -2.71 11.15
CA GLY A 119 -14.95 -1.51 10.32
C GLY A 119 -15.20 -1.80 8.83
N GLY A 120 -15.20 -3.08 8.42
CA GLY A 120 -15.52 -3.50 7.06
C GLY A 120 -14.30 -3.56 6.13
N ILE A 121 -14.51 -4.18 4.97
CA ILE A 121 -13.50 -4.27 3.92
C ILE A 121 -13.86 -3.29 2.81
N ILE A 122 -12.94 -2.41 2.45
CA ILE A 122 -13.13 -1.38 1.42
C ILE A 122 -13.04 -2.00 0.02
N TYR A 123 -12.12 -2.93 -0.18
CA TYR A 123 -11.94 -3.64 -1.44
C TYR A 123 -11.45 -5.07 -1.20
N VAL A 124 -11.93 -6.00 -2.02
CA VAL A 124 -11.46 -7.38 -2.10
C VAL A 124 -11.15 -7.68 -3.57
N ARG A 125 -9.95 -8.18 -3.86
CA ARG A 125 -9.61 -8.62 -5.21
C ARG A 125 -10.56 -9.73 -5.68
N ALA A 126 -11.12 -9.56 -6.87
CA ALA A 126 -11.97 -10.58 -7.46
C ALA A 126 -11.19 -11.90 -7.63
N LYS A 127 -11.77 -13.00 -7.15
CA LYS A 127 -11.25 -14.34 -7.48
C LYS A 127 -11.67 -14.64 -8.91
N ILE A 128 -10.73 -14.99 -9.77
CA ILE A 128 -11.05 -15.53 -11.09
C ILE A 128 -11.80 -16.85 -10.86
N GLY A 129 -13.13 -16.80 -11.00
CA GLY A 129 -13.96 -17.99 -10.95
C GLY A 129 -13.61 -18.90 -12.12
N LYS A 130 -13.60 -20.22 -11.91
CA LYS A 130 -13.59 -21.17 -13.02
C LYS A 130 -14.84 -20.87 -13.87
N SER A 131 -14.65 -20.21 -15.02
CA SER A 131 -15.65 -20.19 -16.07
C SER A 131 -16.05 -21.63 -16.34
N GLY A 132 -17.34 -21.92 -16.16
CA GLY A 132 -17.90 -23.25 -16.34
C GLY A 132 -17.49 -23.78 -17.71
N ARG A 133 -16.76 -24.89 -17.72
CA ARG A 133 -16.88 -25.82 -18.84
C ARG A 133 -18.29 -26.37 -18.72
N ASP A 134 -19.23 -25.74 -19.39
CA ASP A 134 -20.49 -26.37 -19.77
C ASP A 134 -20.11 -27.53 -20.68
N ARG A 135 -19.96 -28.70 -20.05
CA ARG A 135 -20.11 -30.00 -20.69
C ARG A 135 -21.55 -30.40 -20.40
N VAL A 136 -22.44 -30.27 -21.38
CA VAL A 136 -23.19 -31.36 -22.02
C VAL A 136 -23.59 -30.86 -23.41
#